data_AF-A0A091QAS4-F1
#
_entry.id   AF-A0A091QAS4-F1
#
_cell.length_a   1.000
_cell.length_b   1.000
_cell.length_c   1.000
_cell.angle_alpha   90.00
_cell.angle_beta   90.00
_cell.angle_gamma   90.00
#
_symmetry.space_group_name_H-M   'P 1'
#
loop_
_entity.id
_entity.type
_entity.pdbx_description
1 polymer ?
#
loop_
_entity_poly.entity_id
_entity_poly.type
_entity_poly.pdbx_seq_one_letter_code
_entity_poly.pdbx_strand_id
1 'polypeptide(L)'
;VARSRSGKTFAAAPGESLEDQLKPMVDWALTGFKPLGLKGLRPPKASGSHLCLAESGALRNGTEEVLSLEQCPPTKRLKTNPCNNSKEQRVEEDQTREQMVSEVTNNSGSLEDSCLSCGRRNPATFHPLFEGGLCQTCR
;
A
#
# COMPACT_ATOMS: atom_id res chain seq x y z
N VAL A 1 -11.24 -0.33 12.93
CA VAL A 1 -11.03 -0.78 11.53
C VAL A 1 -9.99 -1.90 11.42
N ALA A 2 -8.72 -1.71 11.81
CA ALA A 2 -7.68 -2.74 11.65
C ALA A 2 -7.93 -4.04 12.44
N ARG A 3 -8.40 -3.91 13.70
CA ARG A 3 -8.82 -5.03 14.57
C ARG A 3 -9.84 -5.94 13.88
N SER A 4 -10.93 -5.36 13.38
CA SER A 4 -12.03 -6.07 12.72
C SER A 4 -11.58 -6.78 11.44
N ARG A 5 -10.80 -6.11 10.60
CA ARG A 5 -10.28 -6.69 9.34
C ARG A 5 -9.34 -7.86 9.55
N SER A 6 -8.60 -7.85 10.66
CA SER A 6 -7.65 -8.92 11.01
C SER A 6 -8.30 -10.04 11.83
N GLY A 7 -9.60 -9.93 12.17
CA GLY A 7 -10.27 -10.85 13.09
C GLY A 7 -9.66 -10.88 14.49
N LYS A 8 -8.88 -9.85 14.88
CA LYS A 8 -8.19 -9.81 16.17
C LYS A 8 -9.16 -9.39 17.27
N THR A 9 -9.19 -10.11 18.38
CA THR A 9 -9.96 -9.74 19.56
C THR A 9 -9.06 -9.64 20.77
N PHE A 10 -9.25 -8.59 21.55
CA PHE A 10 -8.68 -8.40 22.88
C PHE A 10 -9.86 -8.58 23.84
N ALA A 11 -9.76 -9.59 24.70
CA ALA A 11 -10.72 -9.79 25.78
C ALA A 11 -10.38 -8.80 26.90
N ALA A 12 -11.41 -8.24 27.53
CA ALA A 12 -11.27 -7.53 28.79
C ALA A 12 -11.90 -8.43 29.86
N ALA A 13 -11.12 -8.85 30.85
CA ALA A 13 -11.67 -9.54 32.01
C ALA A 13 -12.24 -8.51 33.03
N PRO A 14 -13.20 -8.90 33.87
CA PRO A 14 -13.64 -8.04 34.96
C PRO A 14 -12.50 -7.82 35.97
N GLY A 15 -12.17 -6.56 36.25
CA GLY A 15 -11.21 -6.17 37.29
C GLY A 15 -9.79 -5.82 36.80
N GLU A 16 -9.53 -5.87 35.51
CA GLU A 16 -8.23 -5.45 34.95
C GLU A 16 -8.17 -3.93 34.75
N SER A 17 -6.99 -3.37 35.03
CA SER A 17 -6.77 -1.93 34.87
C SER A 17 -6.87 -1.51 33.40
N LEU A 18 -7.13 -0.22 33.15
CA LEU A 18 -7.18 0.31 31.78
C LEU A 18 -5.87 0.06 31.02
N GLU A 19 -4.74 0.19 31.71
CA GLU A 19 -3.40 -0.06 31.15
C GLU A 19 -3.26 -1.53 30.71
N ASP A 20 -3.72 -2.47 31.55
CA ASP A 20 -3.65 -3.90 31.25
C ASP A 20 -4.54 -4.28 30.06
N GLN A 21 -5.69 -3.62 29.90
CA GLN A 21 -6.55 -3.82 28.73
C GLN A 21 -5.95 -3.22 27.44
N LEU A 22 -5.25 -2.09 27.55
CA LEU A 22 -4.65 -1.40 26.39
C LEU A 22 -3.32 -2.01 25.96
N LYS A 23 -2.54 -2.56 26.88
CA LYS A 23 -1.20 -3.10 26.61
C LYS A 23 -1.15 -4.13 25.47
N PRO A 24 -2.08 -5.11 25.37
CA PRO A 24 -2.14 -6.02 24.22
C PRO A 24 -2.45 -5.31 22.89
N MET A 25 -3.24 -4.23 22.92
CA MET A 25 -3.57 -3.45 21.72
C MET A 25 -2.36 -2.65 21.24
N VAL A 26 -1.61 -2.07 22.18
CA VAL A 26 -0.39 -1.32 21.91
C VAL A 26 0.70 -2.25 21.39
N ASP A 27 0.96 -3.37 22.06
CA ASP A 27 1.94 -4.37 21.61
C ASP A 27 1.62 -4.89 20.21
N TRP A 28 0.34 -5.15 19.93
CA TRP A 28 -0.09 -5.56 18.59
C TRP A 28 0.13 -4.48 17.52
N ALA A 29 -0.06 -3.20 17.85
CA ALA A 29 0.22 -2.09 16.94
C ALA A 29 1.73 -1.95 16.66
N LEU A 30 2.57 -2.13 17.69
CA LEU A 30 4.02 -1.98 17.60
C LEU A 30 4.71 -3.14 16.89
N THR A 31 4.24 -4.37 17.11
CA THR A 31 4.79 -5.59 16.47
C THR A 31 4.32 -5.77 15.03
N GLY A 32 3.29 -5.03 14.62
CA GLY A 32 2.75 -5.00 13.26
C GLY A 32 1.83 -6.17 12.92
N PHE A 33 1.23 -6.09 11.73
CA PHE A 33 0.30 -7.11 11.23
C PHE A 33 1.09 -8.26 10.62
N LYS A 34 1.35 -9.32 11.39
CA LYS A 34 1.90 -10.56 10.83
C LYS A 34 0.96 -11.09 9.75
N PRO A 35 1.42 -11.25 8.49
CA PRO A 35 0.57 -11.80 7.45
C PRO A 35 0.19 -13.24 7.82
N LEU A 36 -1.06 -13.63 7.55
CA LEU A 36 -1.54 -14.99 7.79
C LEU A 36 -0.97 -16.03 6.80
N GLY A 37 0.03 -15.63 6.00
CA GLY A 37 0.58 -16.42 4.88
C GLY A 37 -0.49 -16.76 3.85
N LEU A 38 -0.29 -17.88 3.13
CA LEU A 38 -1.23 -18.39 2.12
C LEU A 38 -2.64 -18.61 2.66
N LYS A 39 -2.80 -18.84 3.98
CA LYS A 39 -4.13 -19.00 4.61
C LYS A 39 -4.93 -17.70 4.57
N GLY A 40 -4.27 -16.54 4.64
CA GLY A 40 -4.91 -15.23 4.55
C GLY A 40 -5.38 -14.85 3.14
N LEU A 41 -4.86 -15.53 2.11
CA LEU A 41 -5.28 -15.34 0.72
C LEU A 41 -6.45 -16.24 0.32
N ARG A 42 -6.84 -17.18 1.19
CA ARG A 42 -7.96 -18.07 0.91
C ARG A 42 -9.26 -17.28 0.92
N PRO A 43 -10.11 -17.42 -0.12
CA PRO A 43 -11.46 -16.89 -0.08
C PRO A 43 -12.18 -17.33 1.20
N PRO A 44 -13.05 -16.49 1.78
CA PRO A 44 -13.93 -16.91 2.86
C PRO A 44 -14.66 -18.18 2.45
N LYS A 45 -14.76 -19.18 3.37
CA LYS A 45 -15.55 -20.38 3.11
C LYS A 45 -17.00 -19.94 2.93
N ALA A 46 -17.46 -19.89 1.69
CA ALA A 46 -18.83 -19.55 1.35
C ALA A 46 -19.75 -20.66 1.87
N SER A 47 -20.34 -20.47 3.05
CA SER A 47 -21.60 -21.12 3.38
C SER A 47 -22.70 -20.40 2.58
N GLY A 48 -22.90 -20.85 1.34
CA GLY A 48 -24.07 -20.53 0.52
C GLY A 48 -24.18 -19.07 0.03
N SER A 49 -23.59 -18.77 -1.12
CA SER A 49 -24.31 -18.18 -2.26
C SER A 49 -23.35 -17.88 -3.41
N HIS A 50 -23.71 -18.49 -4.53
CA HIS A 50 -23.44 -18.21 -5.94
C HIS A 50 -22.60 -16.98 -6.32
N LEU A 51 -21.73 -17.18 -7.33
CA LEU A 51 -20.79 -16.27 -8.03
C LEU A 51 -19.39 -16.25 -7.37
N CYS A 52 -18.32 -16.78 -7.95
CA CYS A 52 -17.95 -16.83 -9.37
C CYS A 52 -17.33 -18.20 -9.73
N LEU A 53 -17.99 -18.93 -10.62
CA LEU A 53 -17.31 -19.89 -11.48
C LEU A 53 -16.60 -19.07 -12.57
N ALA A 54 -15.26 -19.14 -12.60
CA ALA A 54 -14.53 -18.97 -13.85
C ALA A 54 -14.11 -20.38 -14.29
N GLU A 55 -14.98 -20.95 -15.09
CA GLU A 55 -14.78 -22.18 -15.83
C GLU A 55 -13.72 -21.95 -16.91
N SER A 56 -12.65 -22.75 -16.89
CA SER A 56 -11.87 -23.04 -18.10
C SER A 56 -11.43 -24.48 -17.98
N GLY A 57 -12.11 -25.31 -18.77
CA GLY A 57 -12.07 -26.76 -18.66
C GLY A 57 -10.99 -27.44 -19.49
N ALA A 58 -11.07 -28.78 -19.37
CA ALA A 58 -10.61 -29.81 -20.28
C ALA A 58 -9.15 -30.31 -20.20
N LEU A 59 -9.03 -31.35 -19.35
CA LEU A 59 -8.71 -32.74 -19.74
C LEU A 59 -7.31 -33.25 -19.34
N ARG A 60 -7.34 -34.54 -19.00
CA ARG A 60 -6.31 -35.61 -18.93
C ARG A 60 -5.42 -35.71 -17.68
N ASN A 61 -5.69 -36.81 -16.97
CA ASN A 61 -4.92 -37.57 -16.00
C ASN A 61 -3.40 -37.57 -16.23
N GLY A 62 -2.68 -37.70 -15.11
CA GLY A 62 -1.42 -38.45 -15.07
C GLY A 62 -0.28 -37.70 -14.38
N THR A 63 0.11 -38.23 -13.22
CA THR A 63 1.49 -38.26 -12.72
C THR A 63 2.06 -36.94 -12.19
N GLU A 64 2.74 -37.11 -11.06
CA GLU A 64 3.53 -36.10 -10.38
C GLU A 64 4.36 -35.21 -11.33
N GLU A 65 4.20 -33.89 -11.24
CA GLU A 65 5.38 -33.05 -11.37
C GLU A 65 5.26 -31.78 -10.52
N VAL A 66 6.29 -31.63 -9.71
CA VAL A 66 6.58 -30.53 -8.81
C VAL A 66 6.76 -29.26 -9.64
N LEU A 67 5.73 -28.42 -9.72
CA LEU A 67 5.92 -27.02 -10.10
C LEU A 67 5.89 -26.18 -8.84
N SER A 68 7.08 -26.01 -8.26
CA SER A 68 7.38 -25.00 -7.25
C SER A 68 6.86 -23.64 -7.71
N LEU A 69 5.76 -23.19 -7.12
CA LEU A 69 5.30 -21.80 -7.21
C LEU A 69 6.18 -20.92 -6.31
N GLU A 70 7.49 -20.92 -6.58
CA GLU A 70 8.49 -20.06 -5.96
C GLU A 70 8.50 -18.71 -6.68
N GLN A 71 7.38 -17.98 -6.62
CA GLN A 71 7.36 -16.54 -6.89
C GLN A 71 6.40 -15.86 -5.91
N CYS A 72 6.70 -15.97 -4.62
CA CYS A 72 6.24 -14.95 -3.68
C CYS A 72 6.98 -13.65 -3.99
N PRO A 73 6.30 -12.53 -4.31
CA PRO A 73 6.97 -11.25 -4.43
C PRO A 73 7.66 -10.95 -3.09
N PRO A 74 8.93 -10.52 -3.10
CA PRO A 74 9.65 -10.24 -1.87
C PRO A 74 8.86 -9.25 -1.04
N THR A 75 8.65 -9.55 0.25
CA THR A 75 8.03 -8.63 1.19
C THR A 75 8.77 -7.31 1.10
N LYS A 76 8.12 -6.29 0.53
CA LYS A 76 8.64 -4.92 0.51
C LYS A 76 8.75 -4.45 1.95
N ARG A 77 9.91 -4.67 2.56
CA ARG A 77 10.32 -3.87 3.71
C ARG A 77 10.37 -2.43 3.21
N LEU A 78 9.67 -1.53 3.89
CA LEU A 78 9.92 -0.10 3.77
C LEU A 78 11.39 0.13 4.14
N LYS A 79 12.24 0.13 3.11
CA LYS A 79 13.62 0.58 3.22
C LYS A 79 13.53 2.10 3.13
N THR A 80 13.61 2.75 4.29
CA THR A 80 13.92 4.17 4.37
C THR A 80 15.26 4.36 3.68
N ASN A 81 15.25 4.74 2.40
CA ASN A 81 16.43 5.24 1.73
C ASN A 81 16.58 6.69 2.20
N PRO A 82 17.67 7.06 2.88
CA PRO A 82 18.07 8.45 2.93
C PRO A 82 18.44 8.82 1.50
N CYS A 83 17.73 9.78 0.90
CA CYS A 83 18.15 10.36 -0.37
C CYS A 83 19.55 10.93 -0.18
N ASN A 84 20.53 10.28 -0.78
CA ASN A 84 21.89 10.75 -0.87
C ASN A 84 21.95 11.87 -1.91
N ASN A 85 22.51 12.99 -1.47
CA ASN A 85 22.78 14.15 -2.29
C ASN A 85 23.90 13.77 -3.29
N SER A 86 23.56 13.45 -4.54
CA SER A 86 24.52 13.35 -5.64
C SER A 86 24.35 14.53 -6.57
N LYS A 87 25.25 15.48 -6.39
CA LYS A 87 25.54 16.65 -7.21
C LYS A 87 25.84 16.23 -8.66
N GLU A 88 24.83 16.29 -9.53
CA GLU A 88 25.04 16.51 -10.97
C GLU A 88 24.00 17.51 -11.47
N GLN A 89 24.52 18.73 -11.59
CA GLN A 89 24.01 19.90 -12.28
C GLN A 89 23.13 19.58 -13.50
N ARG A 90 21.81 19.67 -13.30
CA ARG A 90 20.96 20.41 -14.22
C ARG A 90 20.18 21.42 -13.41
N VAL A 91 20.25 22.67 -13.84
CA VAL A 91 19.37 23.75 -13.38
C VAL A 91 17.98 23.43 -13.94
N GLU A 92 17.35 22.40 -13.38
CA GLU A 92 15.91 22.22 -13.44
C GLU A 92 15.51 22.55 -12.01
N GLU A 93 14.76 23.64 -11.85
CA GLU A 93 14.36 24.17 -10.57
C GLU A 93 13.47 23.11 -9.91
N ASP A 94 14.10 22.19 -9.18
CA ASP A 94 13.50 21.01 -8.56
C ASP A 94 12.58 21.54 -7.45
N GLN A 95 11.40 21.98 -7.86
CA GLN A 95 10.39 22.54 -6.98
C GLN A 95 10.02 21.45 -5.99
N THR A 96 10.11 21.77 -4.70
CA THR A 96 9.72 20.81 -3.67
C THR A 96 8.20 20.68 -3.63
N ARG A 97 7.72 19.53 -3.14
CA ARG A 97 6.28 19.31 -2.94
C ARG A 97 5.69 20.37 -2.01
N GLU A 98 6.42 20.79 -0.99
CA GLU A 98 6.01 21.82 -0.04
C GLU A 98 5.87 23.19 -0.71
N GLN A 99 6.77 23.52 -1.64
CA GLN A 99 6.71 24.76 -2.41
C GLN A 99 5.51 24.76 -3.37
N MET A 100 5.26 23.65 -4.08
CA MET A 100 4.06 23.49 -4.94
C MET A 100 2.78 23.70 -4.12
N VAL A 101 2.68 23.08 -2.95
CA VAL A 101 1.51 23.25 -2.05
C VAL A 101 1.38 24.71 -1.60
N SER A 102 2.49 25.35 -1.27
CA SER A 102 2.50 26.77 -0.86
C SER A 102 2.02 27.68 -2.00
N GLU A 103 2.47 27.46 -3.23
CA GLU A 103 2.04 28.27 -4.38
C GLU A 103 0.53 28.11 -4.67
N VAL A 104 0.02 26.88 -4.65
CA VAL A 104 -1.41 26.61 -4.89
C VAL A 104 -2.28 27.21 -3.79
N THR A 105 -1.90 27.04 -2.52
CA THR A 105 -2.66 27.60 -1.38
C THR A 105 -2.67 29.13 -1.37
N ASN A 106 -1.62 29.76 -1.88
CA ASN A 106 -1.55 31.21 -2.07
C ASN A 106 -2.13 31.69 -3.42
N ASN A 107 -2.79 30.80 -4.17
CA ASN A 107 -3.39 31.08 -5.49
C ASN A 107 -2.37 31.59 -6.53
N SER A 108 -1.10 31.25 -6.39
CA SER A 108 -0.02 31.65 -7.30
C SER A 108 0.43 30.54 -8.25
N GLY A 109 -0.30 29.42 -8.34
CA GLY A 109 0.02 28.30 -9.23
C GLY A 109 -1.12 27.28 -9.37
N SER A 110 -1.06 26.42 -10.39
CA SER A 110 -2.01 25.34 -10.64
C SER A 110 -1.46 23.97 -10.24
N LEU A 111 -2.34 23.06 -9.81
CA LEU A 111 -1.99 21.65 -9.57
C LEU A 111 -1.72 20.88 -10.87
N GLU A 112 -2.15 21.42 -12.01
CA GLU A 112 -1.94 20.82 -13.34
C GLU A 112 -0.54 21.06 -13.89
N ASP A 113 0.22 22.02 -13.32
CA ASP A 113 1.56 22.41 -13.79
C ASP A 113 2.70 21.66 -13.10
N SER A 114 2.39 20.89 -12.04
CA SER A 114 3.36 20.16 -11.24
C SER A 114 2.90 18.73 -10.96
N CYS A 115 3.86 17.84 -10.72
CA CYS A 115 3.60 16.43 -10.42
C CYS A 115 3.07 16.27 -8.98
N LEU A 116 1.84 15.81 -8.82
CA LEU A 116 1.22 15.60 -7.50
C LEU A 116 2.00 14.63 -6.59
N SER A 117 2.75 13.69 -7.16
CA SER A 117 3.51 12.70 -6.40
C SER A 117 4.86 13.21 -5.90
N CYS A 118 5.60 13.97 -6.71
CA CYS A 118 6.98 14.35 -6.39
C CYS A 118 7.22 15.87 -6.32
N GLY A 119 6.24 16.71 -6.67
CA GLY A 119 6.35 18.17 -6.62
C GLY A 119 7.08 18.81 -7.80
N ARG A 120 7.83 18.04 -8.59
CA ARG A 120 8.57 18.55 -9.76
C ARG A 120 7.64 19.13 -10.82
N ARG A 121 8.10 20.20 -11.46
CA ARG A 121 7.46 20.80 -12.62
C ARG A 121 7.56 19.86 -13.83
N ASN A 122 6.78 20.13 -14.88
CA ASN A 122 6.67 19.32 -16.11
C ASN A 122 5.92 17.98 -15.95
N PRO A 123 4.61 18.03 -15.68
CA PRO A 123 3.76 16.86 -15.79
C PRO A 123 3.68 16.41 -17.25
N ALA A 124 3.72 15.09 -17.46
CA ALA A 124 3.57 14.45 -18.75
C ALA A 124 2.10 14.07 -19.03
N THR A 125 1.33 13.80 -17.97
CA THR A 125 -0.09 13.44 -18.05
C THR A 125 -0.85 13.97 -16.83
N PHE A 126 -2.18 13.90 -16.86
CA PHE A 126 -3.01 14.14 -15.68
C PHE A 126 -3.03 12.92 -14.74
N HIS A 127 -3.26 13.17 -13.45
CA HIS A 127 -3.43 12.12 -12.45
C HIS A 127 -4.80 11.43 -12.63
N PRO A 128 -4.87 10.10 -12.70
CA PRO A 128 -6.12 9.40 -13.06
C PRO A 128 -7.23 9.51 -12.00
N LEU A 129 -6.89 9.86 -10.76
CA LEU A 129 -7.82 9.90 -9.63
C LEU A 129 -8.08 11.30 -9.06
N PHE A 130 -7.23 12.28 -9.39
CA PHE A 130 -7.25 13.60 -8.76
C PHE A 130 -6.96 14.67 -9.81
N GLU A 131 -7.45 15.88 -9.59
CA GLU A 131 -7.12 17.02 -10.44
C GLU A 131 -5.66 17.45 -10.20
N GLY A 132 -4.85 17.37 -11.24
CA GLY A 132 -3.43 17.74 -11.22
C GLY A 132 -2.54 16.83 -12.07
N GLY A 133 -1.26 17.17 -12.15
CA GLY A 133 -0.29 16.53 -13.06
C GLY A 133 0.45 15.33 -12.49
N LEU A 134 1.02 14.52 -13.39
CA LEU A 134 1.98 13.45 -13.11
C LEU A 134 3.15 13.52 -14.10
N CYS A 135 4.39 13.53 -13.60
CA CYS A 135 5.57 13.45 -14.44
C CYS A 135 5.80 12.02 -14.96
N GLN A 136 6.63 11.88 -16.00
CA GLN A 136 6.91 10.58 -16.65
C GLN A 136 7.46 9.52 -15.69
N THR A 137 8.14 9.92 -14.61
CA THR A 137 8.68 9.00 -13.61
C THR A 137 7.62 8.53 -12.60
N CYS A 138 6.57 9.33 -12.36
CA CYS A 138 5.55 9.05 -11.35
C CYS A 138 4.26 8.45 -11.92
N ARG A 139 4.07 8.50 -13.25
CA ARG A 139 3.05 7.75 -13.97
C ARG A 139 3.23 6.24 -13.78
#